data_AF-A0A933IH03-F1
#
_entry.id   AF-A0A933IH03-F1
#
_cell.length_a   1.000
_cell.length_b   1.000
_cell.length_c   1.000
_cell.angle_alpha   90.00
_cell.angle_beta   90.00
_cell.angle_gamma   90.00
#
_symmetry.space_group_name_H-M   'P 1'
#
loop_
_entity.id
_entity.type
_entity.pdbx_description
1 polymer ?
#
loop_
_entity_poly.entity_id
_entity_poly.type
_entity_poly.pdbx_seq_one_letter_code
_entity_poly.pdbx_strand_id
1 'polypeptide(L)'
;MKGPANFEFAGGGQGKVVFSHEKHAGKNPKCTDCHVKIFKMTKGQRSAPKMADMNNGQSCGTCHDGKTAFTVKDQATCNKCHLKS
;
A
#
# COMPACT_ATOMS: atom_id res chain seq x y z
N MET A 1 8.95 -16.42 3.98
CA MET A 1 10.03 -15.73 3.23
C MET A 1 10.15 -14.32 3.78
N LYS A 2 11.33 -13.91 4.27
CA LYS A 2 11.55 -12.53 4.76
C LYS A 2 11.68 -11.62 3.54
N GLY A 3 10.63 -10.85 3.24
CA GLY A 3 10.67 -9.84 2.19
C GLY A 3 11.67 -8.72 2.51
N PRO A 4 11.93 -7.80 1.57
CA PRO A 4 12.75 -6.62 1.84
C PRO A 4 12.13 -5.78 2.97
N ALA A 5 12.90 -4.83 3.51
CA ALA A 5 12.48 -4.00 4.63
C ALA A 5 11.11 -3.34 4.38
N ASN A 6 10.38 -3.07 5.47
CA ASN A 6 9.14 -2.32 5.42
C ASN A 6 9.37 -0.93 4.83
N PHE A 7 8.36 -0.40 4.17
CA PHE A 7 8.40 0.93 3.58
C PHE A 7 7.44 1.87 4.31
N GLU A 8 7.89 3.09 4.59
CA GLU A 8 7.11 4.07 5.33
C GLU A 8 6.70 5.23 4.42
N PHE A 9 5.43 5.64 4.53
CA PHE A 9 4.91 6.86 3.95
C PHE A 9 4.52 7.79 5.10
N ALA A 10 4.79 9.09 4.95
CA ALA A 10 4.46 10.10 5.96
C ALA A 10 2.96 10.12 6.30
N GLY A 11 2.08 9.76 5.35
CA GLY A 11 0.64 9.62 5.56
C GLY A 11 -0.10 10.92 5.92
N GLY A 12 0.59 12.06 5.87
CA GLY A 12 0.03 13.39 6.08
C GLY A 12 -0.59 13.55 7.47
N GLY A 13 -1.65 14.34 7.55
CA GLY A 13 -2.37 14.60 8.81
C GLY A 13 -3.15 13.39 9.36
N GLN A 14 -3.12 12.25 8.68
CA GLN A 14 -3.87 11.04 9.05
C GLN A 14 -2.98 10.05 9.82
N GLY A 15 -1.67 10.29 9.88
CA GLY A 15 -0.70 9.42 10.53
C GLY A 15 0.08 8.56 9.54
N LYS A 16 1.27 8.12 9.95
CA LYS A 16 2.21 7.39 9.09
C LYS A 16 1.63 6.06 8.61
N VAL A 17 1.99 5.68 7.39
CA VAL A 17 1.59 4.41 6.79
C VAL A 17 2.82 3.53 6.64
N VAL A 18 2.79 2.33 7.23
CA VAL A 18 3.87 1.34 7.11
C VAL A 18 3.41 0.19 6.23
N PHE A 19 3.97 0.11 5.03
CA PHE A 19 3.81 -1.04 4.14
C PHE A 19 4.72 -2.18 4.59
N SER A 20 4.13 -3.34 4.86
CA SER A 20 4.86 -4.55 5.25
C SER A 20 4.97 -5.53 4.10
N HIS A 21 6.18 -5.76 3.60
CA HIS A 21 6.43 -6.78 2.59
C HIS A 21 6.09 -8.19 3.10
N GLU A 22 6.35 -8.48 4.36
CA GLU A 22 6.04 -9.80 4.95
C GLU A 22 4.54 -10.11 4.91
N LYS A 23 3.69 -9.15 5.33
CA LYS A 23 2.23 -9.33 5.30
C LYS A 23 1.71 -9.51 3.88
N HIS A 24 2.23 -8.75 2.93
CA HIS A 24 1.80 -8.83 1.53
C HIS A 24 2.33 -10.09 0.86
N ALA A 25 3.61 -10.42 1.01
CA ALA A 25 4.22 -11.64 0.46
C ALA A 25 3.62 -12.92 1.05
N GLY A 26 3.13 -12.88 2.29
CA GLY A 26 2.38 -13.99 2.90
C GLY A 26 1.01 -14.25 2.26
N LYS A 27 0.46 -13.29 1.50
CA LYS A 27 -0.83 -13.41 0.78
C LYS A 27 -0.66 -13.49 -0.73
N ASN A 28 0.28 -12.72 -1.28
CA ASN A 28 0.70 -12.77 -2.67
C ASN A 28 2.24 -12.85 -2.74
N PRO A 29 2.82 -14.06 -2.88
CA PRO A 29 4.27 -14.24 -2.87
C PRO A 29 4.97 -13.81 -4.17
N LYS A 30 4.22 -13.52 -5.24
CA LYS A 30 4.80 -13.19 -6.55
C LYS A 30 5.23 -11.73 -6.57
N CYS A 31 6.54 -11.49 -6.48
CA CYS A 31 7.12 -10.15 -6.53
C CYS A 31 6.68 -9.36 -7.79
N THR A 32 6.47 -10.06 -8.91
CA THR A 32 6.08 -9.50 -10.21
C THR A 32 4.66 -8.96 -10.26
N ASP A 33 3.80 -9.36 -9.32
CA ASP A 33 2.43 -8.88 -9.26
C ASP A 33 2.36 -7.44 -8.73
N CYS A 34 3.34 -7.04 -7.91
CA CYS A 34 3.48 -5.67 -7.44
C CYS A 34 4.53 -4.89 -8.25
N HIS A 35 5.64 -5.52 -8.60
CA HIS A 35 6.78 -4.87 -9.24
C HIS A 35 6.99 -5.31 -10.70
N VAL A 36 7.40 -4.44 -11.61
CA VAL A 36 7.51 -2.97 -11.48
C VAL A 36 6.22 -2.25 -11.89
N LYS A 37 5.14 -3.02 -12.13
CA LYS A 37 3.89 -2.54 -12.71
C LYS A 37 3.16 -1.56 -11.81
N ILE A 38 2.99 -1.90 -10.53
CA ILE A 38 2.27 -1.07 -9.55
C ILE A 38 3.26 -0.16 -8.80
N PHE A 39 4.35 -0.75 -8.32
CA PHE A 39 5.40 -0.04 -7.60
C PHE A 39 6.76 -0.24 -8.27
N LYS A 40 7.57 0.81 -8.34
CA LYS A 40 8.98 0.67 -8.72
C LYS A 40 9.78 0.09 -7.55
N MET A 41 10.87 -0.61 -7.85
CA MET A 41 11.74 -1.19 -6.82
C MET A 41 12.67 -0.15 -6.16
N THR A 42 12.77 1.05 -6.74
CA THR A 42 13.64 2.13 -6.26
C THR A 42 12.84 3.17 -5.47
N LYS A 43 13.30 3.53 -4.27
CA LYS A 43 12.71 4.58 -3.46
C LYS A 43 12.78 5.94 -4.19
N GLY A 44 11.75 6.77 -4.05
CA GLY A 44 11.75 8.15 -4.56
C GLY A 44 11.51 8.30 -6.07
N GLN A 45 11.38 7.21 -6.84
CA GLN A 45 11.08 7.31 -8.28
C GLN A 45 9.63 7.67 -8.61
N ARG A 46 8.77 7.76 -7.60
CA ARG A 46 7.41 8.30 -7.72
C ARG A 46 7.08 9.09 -6.46
N SER A 47 6.28 10.14 -6.61
CA SER A 47 5.61 10.80 -5.50
C SER A 47 4.83 9.78 -4.66
N ALA A 48 4.70 10.06 -3.35
CA ALA A 48 3.93 9.21 -2.45
C ALA A 48 2.52 8.97 -3.02
N PRO A 49 1.96 7.75 -2.88
CA PRO A 49 0.61 7.44 -3.34
C PRO A 49 -0.42 8.39 -2.73
N LYS A 50 -1.34 8.89 -3.55
CA LYS A 50 -2.45 9.73 -3.10
C LYS A 50 -3.72 8.90 -2.97
N MET A 51 -4.57 9.21 -1.99
CA MET A 51 -5.88 8.56 -1.84
C MET A 51 -6.74 8.69 -3.10
N ALA A 52 -6.67 9.83 -3.80
CA ALA A 52 -7.39 10.03 -5.06
C ALA A 52 -6.99 9.00 -6.14
N ASP A 53 -5.70 8.73 -6.30
CA ASP A 53 -5.19 7.72 -7.24
C ASP A 53 -5.65 6.31 -6.82
N MET A 54 -5.62 6.03 -5.52
CA MET A 54 -6.08 4.75 -4.98
C MET A 54 -7.58 4.53 -5.15
N ASN A 55 -8.39 5.57 -5.05
CA ASN A 55 -9.82 5.50 -5.35
C ASN A 55 -10.10 5.16 -6.83
N ASN A 56 -9.15 5.45 -7.71
CA ASN A 56 -9.17 5.13 -9.14
C ASN A 56 -8.47 3.79 -9.46
N GLY A 57 -8.17 2.96 -8.45
CA GLY A 57 -7.60 1.62 -8.64
C GLY A 57 -6.08 1.59 -8.83
N GLN A 58 -5.38 2.67 -8.53
CA GLN A 58 -3.92 2.73 -8.64
C GLN A 58 -3.24 2.46 -7.29
N SER A 59 -1.95 2.09 -7.33
CA SER A 59 -1.13 1.88 -6.13
C SER A 59 -1.78 0.88 -5.16
N CYS A 60 -1.98 1.21 -3.87
CA CYS A 60 -2.62 0.30 -2.92
C CYS A 60 -4.05 -0.07 -3.37
N GLY A 61 -4.76 0.86 -4.01
CA GLY A 61 -6.12 0.68 -4.52
C GLY A 61 -6.25 -0.34 -5.66
N THR A 62 -5.14 -0.79 -6.26
CA THR A 62 -5.15 -1.88 -7.25
C THR A 62 -5.63 -3.20 -6.65
N CYS A 63 -5.41 -3.41 -5.35
CA CYS A 63 -5.88 -4.61 -4.63
C CYS A 63 -6.79 -4.27 -3.44
N HIS A 64 -6.61 -3.11 -2.80
CA HIS A 64 -7.52 -2.63 -1.77
C HIS A 64 -8.77 -2.00 -2.40
N ASP A 65 -9.52 -2.81 -3.15
CA ASP A 65 -10.67 -2.43 -3.96
C ASP A 65 -12.01 -2.90 -3.38
N GLY A 66 -11.99 -3.70 -2.30
CA GLY A 66 -13.16 -4.32 -1.68
C GLY A 66 -13.47 -5.72 -2.21
N LYS A 67 -12.71 -6.22 -3.18
CA LYS A 67 -12.84 -7.56 -3.77
C LYS A 67 -11.62 -8.42 -3.46
N THR A 68 -10.42 -7.89 -3.72
CA THR A 68 -9.14 -8.57 -3.51
C THR A 68 -8.67 -8.42 -2.06
N ALA A 69 -8.81 -7.22 -1.51
CA ALA A 69 -8.60 -6.88 -0.11
C ALA A 69 -9.64 -5.85 0.33
N PHE A 70 -9.62 -5.46 1.61
CA PHE A 70 -10.50 -4.40 2.11
C PHE A 70 -10.30 -3.10 1.29
N THR A 71 -11.39 -2.37 1.05
CA THR A 71 -11.36 -1.20 0.16
C THR A 71 -10.69 0.01 0.81
N VAL A 72 -9.94 0.80 0.04
CA VAL A 72 -9.39 2.10 0.48
C VAL A 72 -10.47 3.18 0.69
N LYS A 73 -11.70 2.93 0.22
CA LYS A 73 -12.79 3.91 0.24
C LYS A 73 -13.56 3.94 1.58
N ASP A 74 -13.41 2.90 2.38
CA ASP A 74 -14.15 2.75 3.64
C ASP A 74 -13.42 3.46 4.78
N GLN A 75 -14.08 4.48 5.34
CA GLN A 75 -13.58 5.26 6.47
C GLN A 75 -13.30 4.41 7.71
N ALA A 76 -14.05 3.32 7.90
CA ALA A 76 -13.83 2.39 9.01
C ALA A 76 -12.50 1.63 8.90
N THR A 77 -11.84 1.67 7.73
CA THR A 77 -10.58 0.96 7.47
C THR A 77 -9.36 1.87 7.36
N CYS A 78 -9.52 3.20 7.48
CA CYS A 78 -8.39 4.14 7.39
C CYS A 78 -7.27 3.79 8.38
N ASN A 79 -7.63 3.42 9.61
CA ASN A 79 -6.70 3.04 10.67
C ASN A 79 -5.92 1.74 10.42
N LYS A 80 -6.31 0.93 9.42
CA LYS A 80 -5.57 -0.28 9.04
C LYS A 80 -4.24 0.03 8.37
N CYS A 81 -4.15 1.22 7.77
CA CYS A 81 -2.94 1.70 7.10
C CYS A 81 -2.36 2.91 7.83
N HIS A 82 -3.21 3.88 8.17
CA HIS A 82 -2.83 5.11 8.85
C HIS A 82 -2.75 4.87 10.35
N LEU A 83 -1.52 4.63 10.82
CA LEU A 83 -1.27 4.45 12.24
C LEU A 83 -1.40 5.82 12.90
N LYS A 84 -2.35 5.94 13.83
CA LYS A 84 -2.46 7.12 14.69
C LYS A 84 -1.14 7.30 15.41
N SER A 85 -0.58 8.49 15.29
CA SER A 85 0.59 8.93 16.05
C SER A 85 0.28 8.93 17.54
#